data_AF-B4HTI2-F1
#
_entry.id   AF-B4HTI2-F1
#
_cell.length_a   1.000
_cell.length_b   1.000
_cell.length_c   1.000
_cell.angle_alpha   90.00
_cell.angle_beta   90.00
_cell.angle_gamma   90.00
#
_symmetry.space_group_name_H-M   'P 1'
#
loop_
_entity.id
_entity.type
_entity.pdbx_description
1 polymer ?
#
loop_
_entity_poly.entity_id
_entity_poly.type
_entity_poly.pdbx_seq_one_letter_code
_entity_poly.pdbx_strand_id
1 'polypeptide(L)'
;MQDSSVSSRITLFNQQAEQHKNWMMINPFAHYNVNEMPKRTFPEEEYGRAPAGSLSEQRSLQANVRALEEILQLCDMIQKSGRDDPIDGRKVLAFGQLFETYNDISDKLLATLLGARKYGFVDFSGETLFQGRDDTEPVRLLRPFEELQAEIIAKVADLRCDFTEKPEEPTLLRED
;
A
#
# COMPACT_ATOMS: atom_id res chain seq x y z
N MET A 1 5.46 22.56 30.59
CA MET A 1 4.84 23.65 29.82
C MET A 1 6.00 24.44 29.22
N GLN A 2 6.34 24.23 27.95
CA GLN A 2 7.39 25.01 27.28
C GLN A 2 6.72 26.22 26.64
N ASP A 3 7.02 27.40 27.18
CA ASP A 3 6.56 28.66 26.63
C ASP A 3 7.11 28.84 25.22
N SER A 4 6.21 28.82 24.25
CA SER A 4 6.48 29.14 22.84
C SER A 4 6.86 30.62 22.68
N SER A 5 8.09 30.96 23.05
CA SER A 5 8.67 32.29 22.90
C SER A 5 8.50 32.80 21.47
N VAL A 6 8.23 34.10 21.31
CA VAL A 6 8.11 34.75 20.00
C VAL A 6 9.33 34.47 19.12
N SER A 7 10.53 34.43 19.74
CA SER A 7 11.77 34.07 19.04
C SER A 7 11.72 32.66 18.45
N SER A 8 11.19 31.68 19.18
CA SER A 8 11.05 30.29 18.70
C SER A 8 10.05 30.18 17.55
N ARG A 9 9.00 31.01 17.53
CA ARG A 9 8.04 31.06 16.41
C ARG A 9 8.67 31.69 15.17
N ILE A 10 9.47 32.74 15.34
CA ILE A 10 10.20 33.38 14.23
C ILE A 10 11.20 32.39 13.62
N THR A 11 11.93 31.63 14.44
CA THR A 11 12.88 30.63 13.92
C THR A 11 12.16 29.53 13.14
N LEU A 12 11.03 29.01 13.65
CA LEU A 12 10.22 28.01 12.95
C LEU A 12 9.67 28.56 11.63
N PHE A 13 9.18 29.80 11.63
CA PHE A 13 8.68 30.45 10.43
C PHE A 13 9.78 30.60 9.37
N ASN A 14 10.95 31.11 9.75
CA ASN A 14 12.07 31.27 8.84
C ASN A 14 12.55 29.92 8.29
N GLN A 15 12.62 28.89 9.14
CA GLN A 15 12.95 27.52 8.72
C GLN A 15 11.96 27.02 7.66
N GLN A 16 10.66 27.22 7.90
CA GLN A 16 9.64 26.78 6.95
C GLN A 16 9.66 27.58 5.65
N ALA A 17 9.98 28.88 5.70
CA ALA A 17 10.15 29.73 4.52
C ALA A 17 11.32 29.26 3.65
N GLU A 18 12.46 28.94 4.25
CA GLU A 18 13.63 28.40 3.53
C GLU A 18 13.35 27.02 2.94
N GLN A 19 12.71 26.12 3.69
CA GLN A 19 12.29 24.80 3.17
C GLN A 19 11.35 24.94 1.97
N HIS A 20 10.38 25.85 2.05
CA HIS A 20 9.45 26.12 0.95
C HIS A 20 10.19 26.66 -0.27
N LYS A 21 11.11 27.62 -0.09
CA LYS A 21 11.93 28.18 -1.17
C LYS A 21 12.77 27.10 -1.85
N ASN A 22 13.41 26.22 -1.07
CA ASN A 22 14.17 25.08 -1.60
C ASN A 22 13.29 24.10 -2.37
N TRP A 23 12.08 23.81 -1.89
CA TRP A 23 11.14 22.94 -2.59
C TRP A 23 10.63 23.56 -3.90
N MET A 24 10.39 24.87 -3.93
CA MET A 24 9.99 25.59 -5.14
C MET A 24 11.05 25.47 -6.23
N MET A 25 12.35 25.61 -5.89
CA MET A 25 13.48 25.52 -6.83
C MET A 25 13.53 24.21 -7.63
N ILE A 26 13.05 23.11 -7.04
CA ILE A 26 13.07 21.77 -7.63
C ILE A 26 11.71 21.31 -8.16
N ASN A 27 10.66 22.12 -8.00
CA ASN A 27 9.31 21.76 -8.42
C ASN A 27 9.07 22.19 -9.89
N PRO A 28 8.80 21.24 -10.81
CA PRO A 28 8.61 21.57 -12.23
C PRO A 28 7.35 22.39 -12.51
N PHE A 29 6.44 22.48 -11.56
CA PHE A 29 5.21 23.27 -11.66
C PHE A 29 5.34 24.68 -11.07
N ALA A 30 6.49 25.00 -10.45
CA ALA A 30 6.74 26.32 -9.85
C ALA A 30 7.45 27.31 -10.81
N HIS A 31 8.03 26.81 -11.91
CA HIS A 31 8.79 27.59 -12.86
C HIS A 31 8.14 27.58 -14.25
N TYR A 32 8.23 28.70 -14.97
CA TYR A 32 7.75 28.77 -16.35
C TYR A 32 8.64 28.00 -17.33
N ASN A 33 9.95 27.92 -17.05
CA ASN A 33 10.93 27.19 -17.84
C ASN A 33 11.63 26.13 -16.97
N VAL A 34 11.37 24.86 -17.29
CA VAL A 34 11.93 23.70 -16.56
C VAL A 34 13.39 23.40 -16.92
N ASN A 35 13.94 24.01 -17.97
CA ASN A 35 15.32 23.74 -18.41
C ASN A 35 16.38 24.34 -17.47
N GLU A 36 16.03 25.40 -16.73
CA GLU A 36 16.93 26.07 -15.78
C GLU A 36 16.91 25.40 -14.40
N MET A 37 16.07 24.40 -14.22
CA MET A 37 15.95 23.70 -12.95
C MET A 37 17.11 22.73 -12.72
N PRO A 38 17.60 22.60 -11.48
CA PRO A 38 18.55 21.55 -11.13
C PRO A 38 17.92 20.18 -11.39
N LYS A 39 18.63 19.33 -12.15
CA LYS A 39 18.21 17.94 -12.37
C LYS A 39 18.28 17.20 -11.04
N ARG A 40 17.16 16.60 -10.64
CA ARG A 40 17.09 15.81 -9.42
C ARG A 40 17.80 14.47 -9.66
N THR A 41 18.87 14.24 -8.91
CA THR A 41 19.56 12.95 -8.87
C THR A 41 19.12 12.20 -7.63
N PHE A 42 18.69 10.96 -7.79
CA PHE A 42 18.34 10.08 -6.69
C PHE A 42 19.17 8.80 -6.80
N PRO A 43 19.51 8.16 -5.67
CA PRO A 43 19.96 6.77 -5.69
C PRO A 43 18.84 5.88 -6.25
N GLU A 44 19.21 4.82 -6.96
CA GLU A 44 18.25 3.92 -7.61
C GLU A 44 17.28 3.29 -6.60
N GLU A 45 17.76 3.05 -5.38
CA GLU A 45 17.02 2.46 -4.27
C GLU A 45 15.88 3.36 -3.75
N GLU A 46 16.02 4.68 -3.89
CA GLU A 46 15.05 5.67 -3.41
C GLU A 46 14.08 6.11 -4.51
N TYR A 47 14.33 5.72 -5.77
CA TYR A 47 13.45 6.06 -6.88
C TYR A 47 12.06 5.42 -6.70
N GLY A 48 11.01 6.24 -6.82
CA GLY A 48 9.62 5.80 -6.64
C GLY A 48 9.21 5.57 -5.19
N ARG A 49 10.07 5.85 -4.20
CA ARG A 49 9.73 5.79 -2.78
C ARG A 49 9.42 7.17 -2.22
N ALA A 50 8.54 7.22 -1.22
CA ALA A 50 8.32 8.43 -0.46
C ALA A 50 9.56 8.72 0.40
N PRO A 51 9.87 9.99 0.71
CA PRO A 51 10.95 10.32 1.63
C PRO A 51 10.74 9.65 2.99
N ALA A 52 11.81 9.09 3.55
CA ALA A 52 11.77 8.43 4.85
C ALA A 52 11.28 9.36 5.95
N GLY A 53 10.47 8.85 6.88
CA GLY A 53 9.83 9.60 7.96
C GLY A 53 8.76 10.60 7.51
N SER A 54 8.42 10.66 6.22
CA SER A 54 7.41 11.60 5.71
C SER A 54 5.98 11.11 5.94
N LEU A 55 5.02 12.04 5.95
CA LEU A 55 3.60 11.69 5.97
C LEU A 55 3.19 10.86 4.74
N SER A 56 3.90 11.00 3.62
CA SER A 56 3.62 10.21 2.41
C SER A 56 4.03 8.75 2.58
N GLU A 57 5.14 8.48 3.25
CA GLU A 57 5.55 7.12 3.62
C GLU A 57 4.59 6.51 4.63
N GLN A 58 4.21 7.25 5.67
CA GLN A 58 3.19 6.78 6.62
C GLN A 58 1.89 6.39 5.91
N ARG A 59 1.42 7.22 4.95
CA ARG A 59 0.21 6.92 4.18
C ARG A 59 0.38 5.69 3.29
N SER A 60 1.53 5.50 2.66
CA SER A 60 1.77 4.33 1.80
C SER A 60 1.81 3.04 2.62
N LEU A 61 2.48 3.05 3.78
CA LEU A 61 2.48 1.93 4.72
C LEU A 61 1.06 1.61 5.22
N GLN A 62 0.31 2.64 5.64
CA GLN A 62 -1.08 2.46 6.08
C GLN A 62 -1.98 1.90 4.98
N ALA A 63 -1.81 2.36 3.73
CA ALA A 63 -2.54 1.82 2.59
C ALA A 63 -2.21 0.34 2.34
N ASN A 64 -0.95 -0.05 2.50
CA ASN A 64 -0.50 -1.45 2.37
C ASN A 64 -1.11 -2.35 3.45
N VAL A 65 -1.11 -1.90 4.71
CA VAL A 65 -1.77 -2.59 5.82
C VAL A 65 -3.26 -2.81 5.53
N ARG A 66 -3.96 -1.77 5.07
CA ARG A 66 -5.39 -1.88 4.70
C ARG A 66 -5.62 -2.86 3.56
N ALA A 67 -4.77 -2.84 2.53
CA ALA A 67 -4.88 -3.79 1.42
C ALA A 67 -4.71 -5.25 1.89
N LEU A 68 -3.79 -5.52 2.82
CA LEU A 68 -3.61 -6.84 3.42
C LEU A 68 -4.82 -7.25 4.27
N GLU A 69 -5.40 -6.33 5.04
CA GLU A 69 -6.63 -6.58 5.82
C GLU A 69 -7.83 -6.90 4.90
N GLU A 70 -7.99 -6.19 3.79
CA GLU A 70 -9.01 -6.46 2.77
C GLU A 70 -8.81 -7.84 2.12
N ILE A 71 -7.56 -8.22 1.83
CA ILE A 71 -7.20 -9.55 1.31
C ILE A 71 -7.52 -10.65 2.32
N LEU A 72 -7.25 -10.42 3.61
CA LEU A 72 -7.59 -11.39 4.66
C LEU A 72 -9.09 -11.61 4.75
N GLN A 73 -9.88 -10.52 4.70
CA GLN A 73 -11.35 -10.59 4.71
C GLN A 73 -11.87 -11.35 3.48
N LEU A 74 -11.28 -11.14 2.31
CA LEU A 74 -11.59 -11.89 1.09
C LEU A 74 -11.32 -13.39 1.27
N CYS A 75 -10.16 -13.76 1.80
CA CYS A 75 -9.82 -15.18 2.03
C CYS A 75 -10.76 -15.84 3.04
N ASP A 76 -11.09 -15.15 4.13
CA ASP A 76 -12.04 -15.62 5.14
C ASP A 76 -13.45 -15.82 4.56
N MET A 77 -13.86 -14.93 3.67
CA MET A 77 -15.15 -15.02 2.99
C MET A 77 -15.23 -16.23 2.05
N ILE A 78 -14.16 -16.49 1.28
CA ILE A 78 -14.04 -17.70 0.44
C ILE A 78 -14.00 -18.95 1.32
N GLN A 79 -13.31 -18.90 2.47
CA GLN A 79 -13.26 -20.03 3.41
C GLN A 79 -14.65 -20.39 3.94
N LYS A 80 -15.46 -19.39 4.30
CA LYS A 80 -16.80 -19.57 4.88
C LYS A 80 -17.87 -19.96 3.86
N SER A 81 -17.82 -19.35 2.68
CA SER A 81 -18.88 -19.49 1.66
C SER A 81 -18.52 -20.49 0.56
N GLY A 82 -17.23 -20.84 0.44
CA GLY A 82 -16.70 -21.74 -0.57
C GLY A 82 -17.02 -23.20 -0.29
N ARG A 83 -17.06 -23.97 -1.38
CA ARG A 83 -17.17 -25.43 -1.35
C ARG A 83 -15.78 -26.05 -1.43
N ASP A 84 -15.63 -27.26 -0.90
CA ASP A 84 -14.38 -27.99 -1.04
C ASP A 84 -14.18 -28.46 -2.48
N ASP A 85 -12.99 -28.21 -3.04
CA ASP A 85 -12.60 -28.70 -4.36
C ASP A 85 -12.56 -30.24 -4.30
N PRO A 86 -13.25 -30.94 -5.21
CA PRO A 86 -13.22 -32.40 -5.24
C PRO A 86 -11.83 -33.01 -5.43
N ILE A 87 -10.88 -32.24 -6.00
CA ILE A 87 -9.55 -32.73 -6.36
C ILE A 87 -8.56 -32.46 -5.22
N ASP A 88 -8.46 -31.21 -4.79
CA ASP A 88 -7.42 -30.77 -3.83
C ASP A 88 -7.95 -30.55 -2.41
N GLY A 89 -9.27 -30.61 -2.19
CA GLY A 89 -9.91 -30.32 -0.90
C GLY A 89 -9.82 -28.85 -0.46
N ARG A 90 -9.33 -27.96 -1.33
CA ARG A 90 -9.19 -26.52 -1.06
C ARG A 90 -10.52 -25.80 -1.26
N LYS A 91 -10.73 -24.66 -0.61
CA LYS A 91 -11.97 -23.89 -0.80
C LYS A 91 -12.01 -23.17 -2.13
N VAL A 92 -13.16 -23.31 -2.80
CA VAL A 92 -13.47 -22.71 -4.09
C VAL A 92 -14.81 -22.02 -4.03
N LEU A 93 -14.88 -20.82 -4.57
CA LEU A 93 -16.12 -20.04 -4.68
C LEU A 93 -16.26 -19.50 -6.10
N ALA A 94 -17.46 -19.59 -6.68
CA ALA A 94 -17.72 -19.04 -8.01
C ALA A 94 -17.66 -17.51 -7.97
N PHE A 95 -17.06 -16.89 -8.98
CA PHE A 95 -16.85 -15.45 -9.03
C PHE A 95 -18.14 -14.65 -8.91
N GLY A 96 -19.23 -15.06 -9.56
CA GLY A 96 -20.51 -14.34 -9.50
C GLY A 96 -21.07 -14.28 -8.08
N GLN A 97 -21.05 -15.41 -7.36
CA GLN A 97 -21.49 -15.47 -5.97
C GLN A 97 -20.59 -14.66 -5.04
N LEU A 98 -19.27 -14.72 -5.27
CA LEU A 98 -18.31 -13.91 -4.54
C LEU A 98 -18.57 -12.41 -4.79
N PHE A 99 -18.81 -12.02 -6.03
CA PHE A 99 -19.08 -10.64 -6.44
C PHE A 99 -20.34 -10.09 -5.79
N GLU A 100 -21.45 -10.81 -5.88
CA GLU A 100 -22.72 -10.39 -5.26
C GLU A 100 -22.58 -10.17 -3.76
N THR A 101 -21.98 -11.13 -3.06
CA THR A 101 -21.85 -11.06 -1.61
C THR A 101 -20.82 -10.02 -1.18
N TYR A 102 -19.73 -9.84 -1.94
CA TYR A 102 -18.67 -8.87 -1.61
C TYR A 102 -19.08 -7.44 -1.95
N ASN A 103 -20.00 -7.23 -2.89
CA ASN A 103 -20.49 -5.90 -3.27
C ASN A 103 -21.22 -5.19 -2.11
N ASP A 104 -21.78 -5.94 -1.15
CA ASP A 104 -22.33 -5.39 0.09
C ASP A 104 -21.24 -4.88 1.06
N ILE A 105 -20.00 -5.34 0.87
CA ILE A 105 -18.85 -5.04 1.72
C ILE A 105 -17.98 -3.93 1.10
N SER A 106 -17.64 -4.06 -0.18
CA SER A 106 -16.72 -3.17 -0.89
C SER A 106 -16.86 -3.26 -2.41
N ASP A 107 -16.67 -2.12 -3.09
CA ASP A 107 -16.70 -1.97 -4.55
C ASP A 107 -15.38 -2.38 -5.24
N LYS A 108 -14.41 -2.89 -4.47
CA LYS A 108 -13.02 -3.11 -4.93
C LYS A 108 -12.64 -4.58 -5.14
N LEU A 109 -13.60 -5.49 -5.23
CA LEU A 109 -13.34 -6.94 -5.26
C LEU A 109 -12.22 -7.33 -6.26
N LEU A 110 -12.27 -6.81 -7.48
CA LEU A 110 -11.28 -7.16 -8.51
C LEU A 110 -9.86 -6.72 -8.11
N ALA A 111 -9.71 -5.52 -7.55
CA ALA A 111 -8.42 -5.04 -7.07
C ALA A 111 -7.90 -5.90 -5.91
N THR A 112 -8.78 -6.29 -4.98
CA THR A 112 -8.44 -7.19 -3.87
C THR A 112 -8.03 -8.58 -4.37
N LEU A 113 -8.74 -9.13 -5.36
CA LEU A 113 -8.40 -10.42 -5.99
C LEU A 113 -7.03 -10.39 -6.64
N LEU A 114 -6.71 -9.34 -7.40
CA LEU A 114 -5.39 -9.17 -8.01
C LEU A 114 -4.29 -9.01 -6.95
N GLY A 115 -4.57 -8.29 -5.87
CA GLY A 115 -3.69 -8.18 -4.71
C GLY A 115 -3.42 -9.54 -4.06
N ALA A 116 -4.47 -10.31 -3.76
CA ALA A 116 -4.38 -11.64 -3.19
C ALA A 116 -3.60 -12.61 -4.09
N ARG A 117 -3.79 -12.49 -5.41
CA ARG A 117 -3.09 -13.27 -6.42
C ARG A 117 -1.60 -12.95 -6.48
N LYS A 118 -1.23 -11.67 -6.37
CA LYS A 118 0.18 -11.24 -6.29
C LYS A 118 0.93 -11.89 -5.14
N TYR A 119 0.26 -12.13 -4.01
CA TYR A 119 0.84 -12.82 -2.85
C TYR A 119 0.70 -14.35 -2.91
N GLY A 120 0.07 -14.91 -3.95
CA GLY A 120 -0.14 -16.36 -4.05
C GLY A 120 -1.12 -16.91 -3.02
N PHE A 121 -2.15 -16.15 -2.67
CA PHE A 121 -3.21 -16.60 -1.76
C PHE A 121 -4.41 -17.18 -2.52
N VAL A 122 -4.71 -16.60 -3.69
CA VAL A 122 -5.87 -16.92 -4.51
C VAL A 122 -5.44 -17.14 -5.97
N ASP A 123 -6.14 -18.01 -6.67
CA ASP A 123 -6.00 -18.21 -8.11
C ASP A 123 -7.35 -18.34 -8.83
N PHE A 124 -7.40 -17.91 -10.09
CA PHE A 124 -8.59 -17.94 -10.96
C PHE A 124 -8.19 -17.93 -12.45
N SER A 125 -9.07 -18.31 -13.37
CA SER A 125 -8.71 -18.38 -14.79
C SER A 125 -8.48 -17.00 -15.43
N GLY A 126 -7.48 -16.88 -16.30
CA GLY A 126 -7.19 -15.65 -17.06
C GLY A 126 -6.54 -14.52 -16.25
N GLU A 127 -6.46 -13.34 -16.86
CA GLU A 127 -5.84 -12.14 -16.24
C GLU A 127 -6.80 -11.40 -15.30
N THR A 128 -8.10 -11.39 -15.62
CA THR A 128 -9.14 -10.63 -14.92
C THR A 128 -10.50 -11.29 -15.14
N LEU A 129 -11.47 -10.99 -14.26
CA LEU A 129 -12.82 -11.55 -14.28
C LEU A 129 -13.86 -10.42 -14.45
N PHE A 130 -14.87 -10.67 -15.25
CA PHE A 130 -15.96 -9.72 -15.53
C PHE A 130 -17.32 -10.31 -15.13
N GLN A 131 -18.10 -9.50 -14.40
CA GLN A 131 -19.47 -9.86 -14.01
C GLN A 131 -20.33 -10.12 -15.25
N GLY A 132 -21.21 -11.13 -15.19
CA GLY A 132 -22.11 -11.53 -16.27
C GLY A 132 -21.45 -12.40 -17.34
N ARG A 133 -20.11 -12.40 -17.43
CA ARG A 133 -19.35 -13.27 -18.34
C ARG A 133 -18.69 -14.43 -17.60
N ASP A 134 -18.01 -14.11 -16.51
CA ASP A 134 -17.13 -15.02 -15.79
C ASP A 134 -17.75 -15.48 -14.45
N ASP A 135 -19.07 -15.37 -14.29
CA ASP A 135 -19.75 -15.63 -13.01
C ASP A 135 -19.55 -17.07 -12.50
N THR A 136 -19.35 -18.02 -13.42
CA THR A 136 -19.10 -19.42 -13.09
C THR A 136 -17.61 -19.74 -12.87
N GLU A 137 -16.72 -18.78 -13.10
CA GLU A 137 -15.28 -19.02 -12.95
C GLU A 137 -14.93 -19.26 -11.47
N PRO A 138 -14.23 -20.37 -11.17
CA PRO A 138 -13.85 -20.71 -9.81
C PRO A 138 -12.68 -19.86 -9.32
N VAL A 139 -12.90 -19.17 -8.19
CA VAL A 139 -11.86 -18.50 -7.39
C VAL A 139 -11.43 -19.45 -6.28
N ARG A 140 -10.16 -19.85 -6.28
CA ARG A 140 -9.62 -20.88 -5.38
C ARG A 140 -8.63 -20.31 -4.37
N LEU A 141 -8.67 -20.76 -3.12
CA LEU A 141 -7.56 -20.57 -2.19
C LEU A 141 -6.43 -21.55 -2.53
N LEU A 142 -5.19 -21.04 -2.58
CA LEU A 142 -4.01 -21.86 -2.92
C LEU A 142 -3.46 -22.67 -1.75
N ARG A 143 -3.76 -22.26 -0.52
CA ARG A 143 -3.31 -22.88 0.74
C ARG A 143 -4.44 -22.90 1.75
N PRO A 144 -4.35 -23.72 2.82
CA PRO A 144 -5.29 -23.67 3.93
C PRO A 144 -5.42 -22.26 4.52
N PHE A 145 -6.63 -21.89 4.93
CA PHE A 145 -6.91 -20.54 5.41
C PHE A 145 -6.05 -20.16 6.61
N GLU A 146 -5.75 -21.10 7.50
CA GLU A 146 -4.94 -20.90 8.69
C GLU A 146 -3.51 -20.47 8.34
N GLU A 147 -2.91 -21.06 7.31
CA GLU A 147 -1.57 -20.69 6.82
C GLU A 147 -1.57 -19.31 6.18
N LEU A 148 -2.58 -19.03 5.34
CA LEU A 148 -2.76 -17.73 4.69
C LEU A 148 -2.95 -16.62 5.73
N GLN A 149 -3.80 -16.87 6.73
CA GLN A 149 -4.07 -15.94 7.82
C GLN A 149 -2.81 -15.63 8.61
N ALA A 150 -2.03 -16.65 9.00
CA ALA A 150 -0.79 -16.46 9.73
C ALA A 150 0.22 -15.60 8.94
N GLU A 151 0.37 -15.85 7.64
CA GLU A 151 1.27 -15.08 6.79
C GLU A 151 0.81 -13.62 6.64
N ILE A 152 -0.48 -13.38 6.42
CA ILE A 152 -1.01 -12.02 6.27
C ILE A 152 -0.84 -11.24 7.58
N ILE A 153 -1.14 -11.85 8.72
CA ILE A 153 -0.96 -11.22 10.05
C ILE A 153 0.51 -10.89 10.29
N ALA A 154 1.44 -11.79 9.95
CA ALA A 154 2.87 -11.54 10.07
C ALA A 154 3.29 -10.31 9.21
N LYS A 155 2.88 -10.26 7.94
CA LYS A 155 3.16 -9.10 7.06
C LYS A 155 2.58 -7.80 7.60
N VAL A 156 1.37 -7.83 8.16
CA VAL A 156 0.75 -6.65 8.78
C VAL A 156 1.52 -6.22 10.02
N ALA A 157 2.01 -7.17 10.83
CA ALA A 157 2.83 -6.86 11.99
C ALA A 157 4.15 -6.21 11.58
N ASP A 158 4.84 -6.75 10.58
CA ASP A 158 6.10 -6.20 10.05
C ASP A 158 5.92 -4.75 9.58
N LEU A 159 4.89 -4.47 8.77
CA LEU A 159 4.60 -3.10 8.29
C LEU A 159 4.25 -2.12 9.41
N ARG A 160 3.66 -2.63 10.51
CA ARG A 160 3.35 -1.81 11.69
C ARG A 160 4.59 -1.58 12.56
N CYS A 161 5.57 -2.48 12.55
CA CYS A 161 6.87 -2.28 13.19
C CYS A 161 7.69 -1.22 12.45
N ASP A 162 7.72 -1.26 11.11
CA ASP A 162 8.38 -0.25 10.27
C ASP A 162 7.88 1.17 10.56
N PHE A 163 6.62 1.32 10.97
CA PHE A 163 6.04 2.60 11.36
C PHE A 163 6.70 3.21 12.63
N THR A 164 7.32 2.40 13.47
CA THR A 164 7.86 2.84 14.77
C THR A 164 9.34 3.23 14.72
N GLU A 165 10.10 2.70 13.76
CA GLU A 165 11.51 3.04 13.59
C GLU A 165 11.63 4.27 12.70
N LYS A 166 11.88 5.43 13.30
CA LYS A 166 12.23 6.64 12.55
C LYS A 166 13.70 6.52 12.14
N PRO A 167 14.05 6.48 10.85
CA PRO A 167 15.46 6.50 10.46
C PRO A 167 16.08 7.81 10.94
N GLU A 168 17.15 7.73 11.73
CA GLU A 168 18.00 8.89 11.98
C GLU A 168 18.72 9.23 10.67
N GLU A 169 18.43 10.40 10.10
CA GLU A 169 19.15 10.87 8.92
C GLU A 169 20.66 11.03 9.26
N PRO A 170 21.58 10.36 8.54
CA PRO A 170 22.96 10.79 8.57
C PRO A 170 23.03 12.10 7.76
N THR A 171 23.13 13.22 8.47
CA THR A 171 23.42 14.54 7.92
C THR A 171 24.80 14.51 7.22
N LEU A 172 24.86 14.03 5.98
CA LEU A 172 26.02 14.20 5.13
C LEU A 172 25.67 15.25 4.08
N LEU A 173 25.85 16.51 4.49
CA LEU A 173 26.05 17.60 3.54
C LEU A 173 27.30 17.23 2.72
N ARG A 174 27.12 17.02 1.41
CA ARG A 174 28.25 17.00 0.49
C ARG A 174 28.82 18.40 0.45
N GLU A 175 30.05 18.55 0.94
CA GLU A 175 30.90 19.69 0.60
C GLU A 175 31.42 19.46 -0.82
N ASP A 176 31.27 20.48 -1.68
CA ASP A 176 31.83 20.53 -3.04
C ASP A 176 33.36 20.73 -3.00
#